data_AF-A0A8T4YU87-F1
#
_entry.id   AF-A0A8T4YU87-F1
#
_cell.length_a   1.000
_cell.length_b   1.000
_cell.length_c   1.000
_cell.angle_alpha   90.00
_cell.angle_beta   90.00
_cell.angle_gamma   90.00
#
_symmetry.space_group_name_H-M   'P 1'
#
loop_
_entity.id
_entity.type
_entity.pdbx_description
1 polymer ?
#
loop_
_entity_poly.entity_id
_entity_poly.type
_entity_poly.pdbx_seq_one_letter_code
_entity_poly.pdbx_strand_id
1 'polypeptide(L)'
;MSIQYTLTGEELVSALSHDEMAFEVARTIRDLVLKGVDPWKTLYKPTIVITSSSEWPEPDFVFDDRKGMTYSFEFKPPEQVRREYLLGIGQAVAYLTHFSHSTLILPKTAENFNIADYITSIVRSLPLKIGVIAYEPTDIKRLEVLVPYPSQPVGPLERRAAIGKVFWAFWMDESIHEFYLMLKRSYELRNEPGDIKEKVFKDVFALMQQGQTYTNDGTPRRLGGRLKFSSWFLNYRLPFLHCGLWSLDGKLTLTGTRILSIGDTYGWDSEEFRNALAKAYLTNGKHLLLLKYIWDIQINMINNNIQHKTQNEYLNKMADELMKRGFGRAHRGVRRNLQAMISLWGGGFKILKTRKNSYYFKGFGLVPDWGKITTILQTTYW
;
A
#
# COMPACT_ATOMS: atom_id res chain seq x y z
N MET A 1 9.89 0.77 -17.29
CA MET A 1 10.90 1.82 -17.54
C MET A 1 10.18 3.14 -17.71
N SER A 2 10.17 3.99 -16.68
CA SER A 2 9.79 5.40 -16.83
C SER A 2 11.07 6.19 -17.05
N ILE A 3 11.15 6.89 -18.17
CA ILE A 3 12.26 7.79 -18.46
C ILE A 3 11.99 9.06 -17.65
N GLN A 4 12.84 9.35 -16.67
CA GLN A 4 12.86 10.66 -16.01
C GLN A 4 13.92 11.52 -16.68
N TYR A 5 13.47 12.61 -17.30
CA TYR A 5 14.37 13.66 -17.77
C TYR A 5 14.67 14.60 -16.61
N THR A 6 15.95 14.77 -16.29
CA THR A 6 16.40 15.83 -15.39
C THR A 6 16.39 17.17 -16.11
N LEU A 7 16.41 18.28 -15.36
CA LEU A 7 16.52 19.65 -15.90
C LEU A 7 17.81 19.88 -16.71
N THR A 8 18.78 18.96 -16.63
CA THR A 8 20.06 18.96 -17.37
C THR A 8 20.04 18.06 -18.61
N GLY A 9 18.93 17.35 -18.88
CA GLY A 9 18.83 16.43 -20.03
C GLY A 9 19.58 15.11 -19.85
N GLU A 10 20.11 14.84 -18.66
CA GLU A 10 20.77 13.56 -18.36
C GLU A 10 19.74 12.47 -18.04
N GLU A 11 19.92 11.33 -18.70
CA GLU A 11 19.09 10.14 -18.63
C GLU A 11 19.47 9.34 -17.37
N LEU A 12 18.84 9.64 -16.24
CA LEU A 12 18.98 8.85 -15.03
C LEU A 12 17.94 7.71 -15.06
N VAL A 13 18.42 6.50 -15.37
CA VAL A 13 17.65 5.27 -15.15
C VAL A 13 17.54 5.08 -13.64
N SER A 14 16.53 5.68 -13.01
CA SER A 14 16.16 5.33 -11.64
C SER A 14 15.73 3.86 -11.65
N ALA A 15 16.49 3.01 -10.96
CA ALA A 15 16.04 1.66 -10.63
C ALA A 15 14.66 1.80 -9.94
N LEU A 16 13.67 1.08 -10.44
CA LEU A 16 12.36 1.04 -9.80
C LEU A 16 12.54 0.41 -8.41
N SER A 17 11.89 0.98 -7.40
CA SER A 17 11.82 0.33 -6.09
C SER A 17 11.10 -1.02 -6.19
N HIS A 18 11.29 -1.90 -5.20
CA HIS A 18 10.59 -3.18 -5.11
C HIS A 18 9.08 -2.99 -5.37
N ASP A 19 8.43 -2.08 -4.65
CA ASP A 19 6.99 -1.84 -4.74
C ASP A 19 6.55 -1.38 -6.13
N GLU A 20 7.35 -0.54 -6.78
CA GLU A 20 7.08 -0.11 -8.16
C GLU A 20 7.16 -1.27 -9.14
N MET A 21 8.16 -2.15 -8.96
CA MET A 21 8.35 -3.33 -9.80
C MET A 21 7.21 -4.34 -9.59
N ALA A 22 6.92 -4.71 -8.35
CA ALA A 22 5.85 -5.63 -8.00
C ALA A 22 4.50 -5.14 -8.55
N PHE A 23 4.22 -3.85 -8.41
CA PHE A 23 2.99 -3.26 -8.91
C PHE A 23 2.92 -3.17 -10.44
N GLU A 24 4.03 -2.85 -11.13
CA GLU A 24 4.06 -2.87 -12.59
C GLU A 24 3.83 -4.27 -13.15
N VAL A 25 4.33 -5.32 -12.48
CA VAL A 25 3.99 -6.71 -12.81
C VAL A 25 2.52 -6.98 -12.59
N ALA A 26 1.96 -6.62 -11.43
CA ALA A 26 0.55 -6.81 -11.11
C ALA A 26 -0.36 -6.18 -12.19
N ARG A 27 -0.01 -4.97 -12.63
CA ARG A 27 -0.72 -4.28 -13.72
C ARG A 27 -0.56 -5.00 -15.05
N THR A 28 0.64 -5.43 -15.38
CA THR A 28 0.93 -6.13 -16.64
C THR A 28 0.12 -7.41 -16.73
N ILE A 29 0.10 -8.22 -15.67
CA ILE A 29 -0.74 -9.42 -15.59
C ILE A 29 -2.21 -9.06 -15.83
N ARG A 30 -2.73 -8.07 -15.09
CA ARG A 30 -4.12 -7.65 -15.25
C ARG A 30 -4.44 -7.19 -16.67
N ASP A 31 -3.58 -6.41 -17.29
CA ASP A 31 -3.78 -5.92 -18.66
C ASP A 31 -3.79 -7.08 -19.67
N LEU A 32 -2.93 -8.09 -19.49
CA LEU A 32 -2.92 -9.30 -20.31
C LEU A 32 -4.20 -10.12 -20.16
N VAL A 33 -4.71 -10.25 -18.93
CA VAL A 33 -6.00 -10.89 -18.62
C VAL A 33 -7.15 -10.17 -19.32
N LEU A 34 -7.22 -8.84 -19.19
CA LEU A 34 -8.28 -8.03 -19.80
C LEU A 34 -8.24 -8.05 -21.33
N LYS A 35 -7.05 -8.20 -21.92
CA LYS A 35 -6.86 -8.36 -23.37
C LYS A 35 -7.11 -9.79 -23.87
N GLY A 36 -7.36 -10.75 -22.98
CA GLY A 36 -7.63 -12.14 -23.37
C GLY A 36 -6.38 -12.92 -23.83
N VAL A 37 -5.18 -12.50 -23.39
CA VAL A 37 -3.90 -13.11 -23.81
C VAL A 37 -3.67 -14.42 -23.07
N ASP A 38 -3.21 -15.46 -23.78
CA ASP A 38 -2.80 -16.74 -23.17
C ASP A 38 -1.40 -16.64 -22.53
N PRO A 39 -1.12 -17.38 -21.43
CA PRO A 39 -2.05 -18.22 -20.67
C PRO A 39 -2.90 -17.43 -19.65
N TRP A 40 -2.72 -16.12 -19.56
CA TRP A 40 -3.27 -15.24 -18.52
C TRP A 40 -4.80 -15.29 -18.42
N LYS A 41 -5.50 -15.31 -19.55
CA LYS A 41 -6.98 -15.38 -19.59
C LYS A 41 -7.56 -16.66 -18.99
N THR A 42 -6.76 -17.72 -18.95
CA THR A 42 -7.14 -19.03 -18.41
C THR A 42 -6.86 -19.12 -16.92
N LEU A 43 -5.79 -18.45 -16.47
CA LEU A 43 -5.42 -18.39 -15.07
C LEU A 43 -6.41 -17.49 -14.31
N TYR A 44 -6.57 -16.25 -14.72
CA TYR A 44 -7.32 -15.25 -13.95
C TYR A 44 -8.61 -14.82 -14.63
N LYS A 45 -9.62 -14.46 -13.82
CA LYS A 45 -10.88 -13.90 -14.32
C LYS A 45 -10.69 -12.42 -14.73
N PRO A 46 -11.42 -11.91 -15.74
CA PRO A 46 -11.36 -10.50 -16.13
C PRO A 46 -11.88 -9.52 -15.06
N THR A 47 -12.51 -10.03 -14.00
CA THR A 47 -13.03 -9.24 -12.88
C THR A 47 -11.98 -8.92 -11.80
N ILE A 48 -10.75 -9.40 -11.95
CA ILE A 48 -9.69 -9.18 -10.95
C ILE A 48 -9.43 -7.69 -10.71
N VAL A 49 -9.20 -7.37 -9.45
CA VAL A 49 -8.69 -6.07 -9.00
C VAL A 49 -7.42 -6.24 -8.21
N ILE A 50 -6.51 -5.27 -8.36
CA ILE A 50 -5.27 -5.20 -7.59
C ILE A 50 -5.60 -4.61 -6.22
N THR A 51 -5.17 -5.30 -5.17
CA THR A 51 -5.39 -4.89 -3.78
C THR A 51 -4.26 -5.42 -2.90
N SER A 52 -4.38 -5.21 -1.59
CA SER A 52 -3.42 -5.65 -0.58
C SER A 52 -4.12 -6.50 0.48
N SER A 53 -3.32 -7.17 1.30
CA SER A 53 -3.74 -7.75 2.57
C SER A 53 -2.75 -7.28 3.63
N SER A 54 -3.24 -6.93 4.82
CA SER A 54 -2.37 -6.59 5.96
C SER A 54 -2.29 -7.74 6.97
N GLU A 55 -2.73 -8.94 6.58
CA GLU A 55 -2.60 -10.13 7.40
C GLU A 55 -1.22 -10.75 7.17
N TRP A 56 -0.52 -11.06 8.26
CA TRP A 56 0.72 -11.83 8.20
C TRP A 56 0.40 -13.30 7.87
N PRO A 57 1.16 -13.96 6.98
CA PRO A 57 2.22 -13.40 6.14
C PRO A 57 1.66 -12.48 5.03
N GLU A 58 2.25 -11.30 4.86
CA GLU A 58 1.77 -10.24 3.96
C GLU A 58 2.36 -10.37 2.54
N PRO A 59 1.53 -10.59 1.50
CA PRO A 59 1.99 -10.62 0.11
C PRO A 59 2.30 -9.22 -0.44
N ASP A 60 3.20 -9.13 -1.43
CA ASP A 60 3.54 -7.86 -2.08
C ASP A 60 2.34 -7.24 -2.81
N PHE A 61 1.49 -8.07 -3.39
CA PHE A 61 0.17 -7.69 -3.87
C PHE A 61 -0.80 -8.87 -3.94
N VAL A 62 -2.09 -8.54 -4.07
CA VAL A 62 -3.18 -9.52 -4.13
C VAL A 62 -4.10 -9.23 -5.31
N PHE A 63 -4.61 -10.28 -5.95
CA PHE A 63 -5.82 -10.19 -6.77
C PHE A 63 -7.04 -10.74 -6.04
N ASP A 64 -8.15 -10.01 -6.15
CA ASP A 64 -9.49 -10.46 -5.75
C ASP A 64 -10.35 -10.56 -7.01
N ASP A 65 -10.84 -11.76 -7.33
CA ASP A 65 -11.70 -11.97 -8.50
C ASP A 65 -13.15 -11.49 -8.32
N ARG A 66 -13.50 -11.02 -7.11
CA ARG A 66 -14.85 -10.62 -6.69
C ARG A 66 -15.90 -11.72 -6.71
N LYS A 67 -15.49 -12.97 -6.93
CA LYS A 67 -16.32 -14.18 -6.95
C LYS A 67 -15.88 -15.20 -5.89
N GLY A 68 -14.95 -14.83 -5.01
CA GLY A 68 -14.54 -15.60 -3.84
C GLY A 68 -13.16 -16.23 -3.95
N MET A 69 -12.43 -16.04 -5.05
CA MET A 69 -11.04 -16.49 -5.18
C MET A 69 -10.06 -15.33 -4.94
N THR A 70 -9.05 -15.60 -4.13
CA THR A 70 -7.97 -14.66 -3.83
C THR A 70 -6.64 -15.25 -4.25
N TYR A 71 -5.77 -14.40 -4.81
CA TYR A 71 -4.47 -14.78 -5.35
C TYR A 71 -3.41 -13.93 -4.66
N SER A 72 -2.49 -14.56 -3.95
CA SER A 72 -1.33 -13.91 -3.34
C SER A 72 -0.12 -13.97 -4.27
N PHE A 73 0.70 -12.93 -4.23
CA PHE A 73 1.91 -12.84 -5.03
C PHE A 73 3.10 -12.43 -4.15
N GLU A 74 4.16 -13.22 -4.21
CA GLU A 74 5.50 -12.82 -3.76
C GLU A 74 6.28 -12.32 -4.96
N PHE A 75 6.85 -11.13 -4.89
CA PHE A 75 7.71 -10.55 -5.91
C PHE A 75 9.15 -10.48 -5.43
N LYS A 76 10.09 -10.96 -6.25
CA LYS A 76 11.52 -10.80 -6.01
C LYS A 76 12.14 -9.88 -7.07
N PRO A 77 12.80 -8.77 -6.66
CA PRO A 77 13.50 -7.89 -7.60
C PRO A 77 14.73 -8.59 -8.22
N PRO A 78 15.30 -8.03 -9.30
CA PRO A 78 16.57 -8.50 -9.83
C PRO A 78 17.70 -8.19 -8.85
N GLU A 79 18.85 -8.82 -9.07
CA GLU A 79 20.10 -8.53 -8.34
C GLU A 79 20.03 -8.75 -6.82
N GLN A 80 19.05 -9.52 -6.34
CA GLN A 80 19.07 -10.03 -4.97
C GLN A 80 20.05 -11.20 -4.87
N VAL A 81 20.57 -11.43 -3.67
CA VAL A 81 21.37 -12.63 -3.41
C VAL A 81 20.50 -13.87 -3.57
N ARG A 82 21.06 -14.96 -4.12
CA ARG A 82 20.33 -16.23 -4.41
C ARG A 82 19.42 -16.73 -3.28
N ARG A 83 19.86 -16.55 -2.02
CA ARG A 83 19.10 -16.93 -0.82
C ARG A 83 17.71 -16.28 -0.77
N GLU A 84 17.57 -15.04 -1.22
CA GLU A 84 16.28 -14.32 -1.16
C GLU A 84 15.23 -14.97 -2.08
N TYR A 85 15.64 -15.53 -3.22
CA TYR A 85 14.72 -16.25 -4.11
C TYR A 85 14.23 -17.57 -3.48
N LEU A 86 15.08 -18.25 -2.70
CA LEU A 86 14.67 -19.43 -1.91
C LEU A 86 13.70 -19.04 -0.79
N LEU A 87 13.94 -17.92 -0.11
CA LEU A 87 13.00 -17.39 0.89
C LEU A 87 11.63 -17.09 0.26
N GLY A 88 11.63 -16.61 -0.99
CA GLY A 88 10.40 -16.39 -1.75
C GLY A 88 9.53 -17.64 -1.91
N ILE A 89 10.13 -18.83 -2.00
CA ILE A 89 9.36 -20.09 -2.01
C ILE A 89 8.61 -20.26 -0.68
N GLY A 90 9.32 -20.09 0.45
CA GLY A 90 8.73 -20.23 1.78
C GLY A 90 7.59 -19.24 2.02
N GLN A 91 7.77 -17.98 1.59
CA GLN A 91 6.75 -16.94 1.67
C GLN A 91 5.51 -17.29 0.82
N ALA A 92 5.70 -17.67 -0.45
CA ALA A 92 4.61 -18.06 -1.33
C ALA A 92 3.82 -19.27 -0.81
N VAL A 93 4.52 -20.28 -0.27
CA VAL A 93 3.87 -21.44 0.36
C VAL A 93 3.08 -21.01 1.60
N ALA A 94 3.64 -20.12 2.43
CA ALA A 94 2.98 -19.65 3.64
C ALA A 94 1.67 -18.89 3.33
N TYR A 95 1.58 -18.17 2.21
CA TYR A 95 0.34 -17.50 1.81
C TYR A 95 -0.83 -18.48 1.56
N LEU A 96 -0.58 -19.75 1.25
CA LEU A 96 -1.65 -20.73 0.99
C LEU A 96 -2.51 -21.03 2.24
N THR A 97 -2.11 -20.61 3.44
CA THR A 97 -2.95 -20.69 4.64
C THR A 97 -4.16 -19.76 4.58
N HIS A 98 -4.08 -18.67 3.78
CA HIS A 98 -5.08 -17.60 3.74
C HIS A 98 -5.64 -17.30 2.35
N PHE A 99 -4.91 -17.65 1.29
CA PHE A 99 -5.26 -17.32 -0.10
C PHE A 99 -5.59 -18.58 -0.91
N SER A 100 -6.54 -18.47 -1.84
CA SER A 100 -6.96 -19.59 -2.70
C SER A 100 -5.81 -20.14 -3.54
N HIS A 101 -4.98 -19.22 -4.03
CA HIS A 101 -3.79 -19.52 -4.82
C HIS A 101 -2.63 -18.61 -4.40
N SER A 102 -1.41 -19.09 -4.61
CA SER A 102 -0.20 -18.30 -4.41
C SER A 102 0.76 -18.45 -5.58
N THR A 103 1.50 -17.39 -5.89
CA THR A 103 2.43 -17.35 -7.02
C THR A 103 3.70 -16.60 -6.63
N LEU A 104 4.85 -17.20 -6.91
CA LEU A 104 6.15 -16.54 -6.81
C LEU A 104 6.50 -15.91 -8.17
N ILE A 105 6.87 -14.64 -8.16
CA ILE A 105 7.30 -13.87 -9.32
C ILE A 105 8.76 -13.48 -9.14
N LEU A 106 9.61 -13.82 -10.11
CA LEU A 106 11.05 -13.64 -9.98
C LEU A 106 11.71 -13.36 -11.36
N PRO A 107 12.91 -12.77 -11.41
CA PRO A 107 13.60 -12.52 -12.68
C PRO A 107 14.05 -13.82 -13.34
N LYS A 108 14.18 -13.87 -14.66
CA LYS A 108 14.79 -15.04 -15.34
C LYS A 108 16.20 -15.32 -14.83
N THR A 109 16.99 -14.26 -14.68
CA THR A 109 18.38 -14.35 -14.24
C THR A 109 18.66 -13.44 -13.04
N ALA A 110 19.54 -13.91 -12.15
CA ALA A 110 20.11 -13.14 -11.06
C ALA A 110 21.57 -13.57 -10.88
N GLU A 111 22.51 -12.64 -10.71
CA GLU A 111 23.94 -12.95 -10.57
C GLU A 111 24.47 -13.89 -11.68
N ASN A 112 24.08 -13.63 -12.93
CA ASN A 112 24.37 -14.46 -14.12
C ASN A 112 23.94 -15.93 -14.00
N PHE A 113 23.02 -16.25 -13.09
CA PHE A 113 22.47 -17.57 -12.89
C PHE A 113 21.00 -17.60 -13.32
N ASN A 114 20.59 -18.68 -13.98
CA ASN A 114 19.18 -18.89 -14.36
C ASN A 114 18.37 -19.31 -13.13
N ILE A 115 18.04 -18.31 -12.32
CA ILE A 115 17.36 -18.48 -11.05
C ILE A 115 15.93 -19.00 -11.26
N ALA A 116 15.29 -18.64 -12.36
CA ALA A 116 13.94 -19.09 -12.66
C ALA A 116 13.85 -20.58 -12.96
N ASP A 117 14.80 -21.13 -13.72
CA ASP A 117 14.87 -22.56 -13.99
C ASP A 117 15.14 -23.35 -12.71
N TYR A 118 16.08 -22.87 -11.89
CA TYR A 118 16.39 -23.51 -10.61
C TYR A 118 15.18 -23.54 -9.67
N ILE A 119 14.51 -22.40 -9.44
CA ILE A 119 13.32 -22.34 -8.60
C ILE A 119 12.18 -23.18 -9.18
N THR A 120 12.00 -23.15 -10.50
CA THR A 120 11.00 -23.98 -11.20
C THR A 120 11.27 -25.48 -11.00
N SER A 121 12.53 -25.91 -11.03
CA SER A 121 12.89 -27.31 -10.77
C SER A 121 12.50 -27.75 -9.36
N ILE A 122 12.72 -26.89 -8.35
CA ILE A 122 12.33 -27.15 -6.96
C ILE A 122 10.80 -27.24 -6.87
N VAL A 123 10.07 -26.24 -7.37
CA VAL A 123 8.60 -26.19 -7.30
C VAL A 123 7.94 -27.35 -8.04
N ARG A 124 8.53 -27.85 -9.13
CA ARG A 124 8.03 -29.04 -9.84
C ARG A 124 8.37 -30.35 -9.14
N SER A 125 9.54 -30.44 -8.51
CA SER A 125 9.99 -31.65 -7.81
C SER A 125 9.31 -31.85 -6.46
N LEU A 126 8.83 -30.76 -5.84
CA LEU A 126 8.16 -30.77 -4.54
C LEU A 126 6.66 -30.45 -4.69
N PRO A 127 5.78 -30.99 -3.84
CA PRO A 127 4.33 -30.78 -3.95
C PRO A 127 3.88 -29.42 -3.39
N LEU A 128 4.54 -28.31 -3.76
CA LEU A 128 4.37 -26.99 -3.13
C LEU A 128 3.07 -26.25 -3.52
N LYS A 129 2.36 -26.69 -4.56
CA LYS A 129 1.06 -26.14 -5.00
C LYS A 129 1.03 -24.62 -5.26
N ILE A 130 2.18 -24.01 -5.52
CA ILE A 130 2.30 -22.60 -5.91
C ILE A 130 2.55 -22.45 -7.41
N GLY A 131 2.18 -21.31 -7.98
CA GLY A 131 2.58 -20.89 -9.32
C GLY A 131 3.96 -20.23 -9.33
N VAL A 132 4.60 -20.19 -10.51
CA VAL A 132 5.87 -19.49 -10.76
C VAL A 132 5.75 -18.70 -12.06
N ILE A 133 5.99 -17.39 -11.96
CA ILE A 133 6.09 -16.47 -13.10
C ILE A 133 7.51 -15.92 -13.13
N ALA A 134 8.11 -15.90 -14.32
CA ALA A 134 9.36 -15.22 -14.56
C ALA A 134 9.16 -13.91 -15.33
N TYR A 135 10.05 -12.94 -15.12
CA TYR A 135 10.13 -11.74 -15.95
C TYR A 135 11.55 -11.50 -16.47
N GLU A 136 11.67 -10.82 -17.61
CA GLU A 136 12.99 -10.40 -18.10
C GLU A 136 13.52 -9.22 -17.27
N PRO A 137 14.73 -9.29 -16.67
CA PRO A 137 15.28 -8.20 -15.87
C PRO A 137 15.38 -6.87 -16.63
N THR A 138 15.63 -6.94 -17.94
CA THR A 138 15.73 -5.77 -18.84
C THR A 138 14.37 -5.23 -19.26
N ASP A 139 13.29 -6.00 -19.11
CA ASP A 139 11.92 -5.58 -19.41
C ASP A 139 10.92 -6.34 -18.54
N ILE A 140 10.63 -5.78 -17.37
CA ILE A 140 9.74 -6.36 -16.35
C ILE A 140 8.31 -6.68 -16.87
N LYS A 141 7.92 -6.12 -18.03
CA LYS A 141 6.62 -6.39 -18.66
C LYS A 141 6.60 -7.70 -19.45
N ARG A 142 7.77 -8.25 -19.78
CA ARG A 142 7.88 -9.55 -20.46
C ARG A 142 7.78 -10.65 -19.43
N LEU A 143 6.54 -11.07 -19.20
CA LEU A 143 6.20 -12.10 -18.23
C LEU A 143 6.03 -13.46 -18.91
N GLU A 144 6.49 -14.51 -18.24
CA GLU A 144 6.38 -15.90 -18.67
C GLU A 144 5.88 -16.77 -17.52
N VAL A 145 4.84 -17.58 -17.75
CA VAL A 145 4.35 -18.53 -16.74
C VAL A 145 5.16 -19.82 -16.85
N LEU A 146 6.02 -20.08 -15.87
CA LEU A 146 6.87 -21.28 -15.84
C LEU A 146 6.17 -22.47 -15.16
N VAL A 147 5.37 -22.18 -14.14
CA VAL A 147 4.52 -23.15 -13.44
C VAL A 147 3.16 -22.50 -13.20
N PRO A 148 2.06 -22.99 -13.79
CA PRO A 148 0.74 -22.53 -13.42
C PRO A 148 0.40 -23.01 -12.01
N TYR A 149 -0.32 -22.19 -11.23
CA TYR A 149 -0.87 -22.67 -9.96
C TYR A 149 -1.95 -23.76 -10.20
N PRO A 150 -2.24 -24.62 -9.22
CA PRO A 150 -3.27 -25.65 -9.35
C PRO A 150 -4.66 -25.06 -9.63
N SER A 151 -5.43 -25.72 -10.51
CA SER A 151 -6.77 -25.26 -10.89
C SER A 151 -7.78 -25.26 -9.75
N GLN A 152 -7.58 -26.10 -8.74
CA GLN A 152 -8.37 -26.14 -7.52
C GLN A 152 -7.65 -25.41 -6.38
N PRO A 153 -8.37 -24.62 -5.56
CA PRO A 153 -7.80 -23.99 -4.37
C PRO A 153 -7.17 -25.02 -3.43
N VAL A 154 -6.12 -24.60 -2.73
CA VAL A 154 -5.40 -25.49 -1.82
C VAL A 154 -6.16 -25.61 -0.50
N GLY A 155 -6.79 -26.77 -0.26
CA GLY A 155 -7.33 -27.21 1.04
C GLY A 155 -8.38 -26.28 1.69
N PRO A 156 -8.95 -26.64 2.85
CA PRO A 156 -9.68 -25.68 3.65
C PRO A 156 -8.70 -24.64 4.18
N LEU A 157 -8.82 -23.39 3.73
CA LEU A 157 -8.08 -22.27 4.29
C LEU A 157 -8.28 -22.27 5.81
N GLU A 158 -7.20 -22.17 6.59
CA GLU A 158 -7.32 -22.03 8.05
C GLU A 158 -8.21 -20.83 8.41
N ARG A 159 -8.09 -19.77 7.60
CA ARG A 159 -8.94 -18.59 7.61
C ARG A 159 -8.84 -17.88 6.26
N ARG A 160 -9.95 -17.34 5.73
CA ARG A 160 -9.89 -16.49 4.53
C ARG A 160 -9.14 -15.19 4.79
N ALA A 161 -8.23 -14.82 3.89
CA ALA A 161 -7.50 -13.56 3.95
C ALA A 161 -8.43 -12.35 4.05
N ALA A 162 -8.13 -11.41 4.94
CA ALA A 162 -8.73 -10.09 4.94
C ALA A 162 -8.17 -9.26 3.78
N ILE A 163 -9.00 -9.01 2.79
CA ILE A 163 -8.64 -8.29 1.58
C ILE A 163 -8.96 -6.80 1.73
N GLY A 164 -7.99 -5.96 1.37
CA GLY A 164 -8.14 -4.52 1.28
C GLY A 164 -9.22 -4.09 0.28
N LYS A 165 -9.75 -2.88 0.47
CA LYS A 165 -10.59 -2.24 -0.55
C LYS A 165 -9.78 -1.51 -1.62
N VAL A 166 -8.53 -1.19 -1.28
CA VAL A 166 -7.55 -0.44 -2.06
C VAL A 166 -6.18 -1.10 -1.87
N PHE A 167 -5.21 -0.74 -2.72
CA PHE A 167 -3.83 -1.23 -2.64
C PHE A 167 -2.96 -0.46 -1.64
N TRP A 168 -3.32 0.79 -1.32
CA TRP A 168 -2.61 1.64 -0.37
C TRP A 168 -3.33 1.71 0.98
N ALA A 169 -2.64 2.21 2.01
CA ALA A 169 -3.22 2.39 3.33
C ALA A 169 -4.44 3.31 3.26
N PHE A 170 -5.55 2.79 3.75
CA PHE A 170 -6.75 3.59 3.95
C PHE A 170 -6.50 4.63 5.06
N TRP A 171 -6.91 5.87 4.84
CA TRP A 171 -6.98 6.90 5.87
C TRP A 171 -8.38 7.51 5.90
N MET A 172 -8.89 7.69 7.11
CA MET A 172 -10.06 8.54 7.41
C MET A 172 -9.57 9.79 8.09
N ASP A 173 -10.41 10.82 8.17
CA ASP A 173 -10.20 12.08 8.90
C ASP A 173 -9.78 11.88 10.38
N GLU A 174 -8.60 11.32 10.61
CA GLU A 174 -7.97 10.95 11.88
C GLU A 174 -6.75 11.83 12.03
N SER A 175 -6.64 12.51 13.17
CA SER A 175 -5.53 13.41 13.41
C SER A 175 -4.28 12.67 13.86
N ILE A 176 -3.12 13.31 13.70
CA ILE A 176 -1.87 12.77 14.23
C ILE A 176 -1.89 12.60 15.77
N HIS A 177 -2.68 13.41 16.48
CA HIS A 177 -2.87 13.25 17.94
C HIS A 177 -3.65 11.96 18.24
N GLU A 178 -4.69 11.69 17.46
CA GLU A 178 -5.46 10.45 17.59
C GLU A 178 -4.58 9.23 17.28
N PHE A 179 -3.70 9.30 16.28
CA PHE A 179 -2.66 8.29 16.06
C PHE A 179 -1.79 8.07 17.29
N TYR A 180 -1.26 9.13 17.87
CA TYR A 180 -0.43 9.07 19.08
C TYR A 180 -1.17 8.38 20.23
N LEU A 181 -2.41 8.81 20.51
CA LEU A 181 -3.22 8.25 21.60
C LEU A 181 -3.54 6.76 21.39
N MET A 182 -3.84 6.36 20.15
CA MET A 182 -4.10 4.96 19.79
C MET A 182 -2.85 4.09 19.99
N LEU A 183 -1.67 4.58 19.57
CA LEU A 183 -0.40 3.88 19.80
C LEU A 183 -0.09 3.74 21.29
N LYS A 184 -0.22 4.84 22.03
CA LYS A 184 0.02 4.87 23.47
C LYS A 184 -0.89 3.91 24.22
N ARG A 185 -2.19 3.93 23.90
CA ARG A 185 -3.16 3.05 24.55
C ARG A 185 -2.96 1.58 24.20
N SER A 186 -2.59 1.28 22.96
CA SER A 186 -2.19 -0.08 22.56
C SER A 186 -0.98 -0.57 23.37
N TYR A 187 0.02 0.27 23.60
CA TYR A 187 1.19 -0.06 24.41
C TYR A 187 0.84 -0.31 25.89
N GLU A 188 -0.05 0.49 26.47
CA GLU A 188 -0.53 0.29 27.85
C GLU A 188 -1.24 -1.06 28.02
N LEU A 189 -1.98 -1.50 27.00
CA LEU A 189 -2.75 -2.74 26.99
C LEU A 189 -1.96 -3.95 26.43
N ARG A 190 -0.65 -3.80 26.16
CA ARG A 190 0.16 -4.84 25.46
C ARG A 190 0.18 -6.21 26.14
N ASN A 191 -0.02 -6.26 27.46
CA ASN A 191 -0.03 -7.50 28.24
C ASN A 191 -1.43 -8.11 28.34
N GLU A 192 -2.47 -7.47 27.82
CA GLU A 192 -3.81 -8.03 27.85
C GLU A 192 -3.94 -9.21 26.86
N PRO A 193 -4.62 -10.28 27.27
CA PRO A 193 -4.83 -11.44 26.40
C PRO A 193 -5.80 -11.10 25.28
N GLY A 194 -5.58 -11.69 24.10
CA GLY A 194 -6.47 -11.58 22.95
C GLY A 194 -6.36 -10.26 22.18
N ASP A 195 -7.45 -9.94 21.47
CA ASP A 195 -7.60 -8.79 20.59
C ASP A 195 -8.00 -7.53 21.37
N ILE A 196 -7.13 -6.53 21.39
CA ILE A 196 -7.31 -5.28 22.15
C ILE A 196 -7.84 -4.11 21.31
N LYS A 197 -8.02 -4.27 19.99
CA LYS A 197 -8.32 -3.15 19.07
C LYS A 197 -9.56 -2.36 19.49
N GLU A 198 -10.64 -3.07 19.82
CA GLU A 198 -11.91 -2.42 20.19
C GLU A 198 -11.76 -1.62 21.48
N LYS A 199 -11.05 -2.17 22.47
CA LYS A 199 -10.80 -1.50 23.74
C LYS A 199 -9.93 -0.25 23.57
N VAL A 200 -8.83 -0.37 22.81
CA VAL A 200 -7.97 0.78 22.45
C VAL A 200 -8.80 1.88 21.80
N PHE A 201 -9.60 1.54 20.78
CA PHE A 201 -10.38 2.54 20.07
C PHE A 201 -11.50 3.13 20.94
N LYS A 202 -12.14 2.34 21.81
CA LYS A 202 -13.19 2.83 22.73
C LYS A 202 -12.67 3.93 23.65
N ASP A 203 -11.46 3.76 24.17
CA ASP A 203 -10.86 4.73 25.08
C ASP A 203 -10.52 6.04 24.34
N VAL A 204 -9.90 5.96 23.16
CA VAL A 204 -9.61 7.16 22.35
C VAL A 204 -10.89 7.84 21.85
N PHE A 205 -11.89 7.06 21.43
CA PHE A 205 -13.17 7.58 20.98
C PHE A 205 -13.89 8.37 22.08
N ALA A 206 -13.79 7.94 23.34
CA ALA A 206 -14.34 8.70 24.47
C ALA A 206 -13.67 10.07 24.62
N LEU A 207 -12.33 10.16 24.46
CA LEU A 207 -11.60 11.43 24.46
C LEU A 207 -12.07 12.34 23.32
N MET A 208 -12.28 11.78 22.12
CA MET A 208 -12.78 12.52 20.96
C MET A 208 -14.21 13.06 21.18
N GLN A 209 -15.08 12.32 21.88
CA GLN A 209 -16.44 12.77 22.24
C GLN A 209 -16.42 13.89 23.28
N GLN A 210 -15.44 13.85 24.19
CA GLN A 210 -15.24 14.85 25.25
C GLN A 210 -14.54 16.12 24.77
N GLY A 211 -14.03 16.15 23.52
CA GLY A 211 -13.29 17.30 23.01
C GLY A 211 -11.83 17.34 23.47
N GLN A 212 -11.29 16.21 23.89
CA GLN A 212 -9.94 16.06 24.43
C GLN A 212 -8.93 15.57 23.39
N THR A 213 -9.29 15.54 22.11
CA THR A 213 -8.35 15.33 21.01
C THR A 213 -8.13 16.62 20.23
N TYR A 214 -7.12 16.63 19.35
CA TYR A 214 -6.73 17.80 18.57
C TYR A 214 -6.77 17.46 17.09
N THR A 215 -7.13 18.41 16.23
CA THR A 215 -6.97 18.34 14.78
C THR A 215 -5.50 18.49 14.39
N ASN A 216 -5.17 18.28 13.11
CA ASN A 216 -3.78 18.33 12.62
C ASN A 216 -3.10 19.70 12.72
N ASP A 217 -3.89 20.77 12.82
CA ASP A 217 -3.47 22.15 13.06
C ASP A 217 -3.47 22.54 14.56
N GLY A 218 -3.74 21.58 15.46
CA GLY A 218 -3.66 21.78 16.91
C GLY A 218 -4.92 22.34 17.57
N THR A 219 -6.01 22.54 16.82
CA THR A 219 -7.27 22.99 17.43
C THR A 219 -8.00 21.83 18.14
N PRO A 220 -8.71 22.09 19.26
CA PRO A 220 -9.48 21.04 19.92
C PRO A 220 -10.54 20.45 19.00
N ARG A 221 -10.65 19.12 19.00
CA ARG A 221 -11.58 18.36 18.17
C ARG A 221 -12.62 17.67 19.02
N ARG A 222 -13.90 17.91 18.70
CA ARG A 222 -15.04 17.23 19.32
C ARG A 222 -15.90 16.54 18.27
N LEU A 223 -16.16 15.25 18.46
CA LEU A 223 -17.09 14.51 17.62
C LEU A 223 -18.55 14.90 17.90
N GLY A 224 -19.34 15.00 16.84
CA GLY A 224 -20.79 15.24 16.96
C GLY A 224 -21.52 14.08 17.64
N GLY A 225 -22.53 14.38 18.46
CA GLY A 225 -23.22 13.40 19.33
C GLY A 225 -24.01 12.28 18.64
N ARG A 226 -24.15 12.29 17.31
CA ARG A 226 -24.86 11.25 16.53
C ARG A 226 -23.95 10.20 15.89
N LEU A 227 -22.64 10.23 16.16
CA LEU A 227 -21.69 9.32 15.53
C LEU A 227 -21.72 7.94 16.17
N LYS A 228 -21.88 6.91 15.33
CA LYS A 228 -21.86 5.50 15.75
C LYS A 228 -20.42 5.00 15.84
N PHE A 229 -20.04 4.48 17.01
CA PHE A 229 -18.74 3.86 17.26
C PHE A 229 -18.33 2.83 16.19
N SER A 230 -19.23 1.91 15.87
CA SER A 230 -18.97 0.82 14.91
C SER A 230 -18.57 1.32 13.52
N SER A 231 -19.16 2.42 13.04
CA SER A 231 -18.82 3.01 11.75
C SER A 231 -17.42 3.62 11.72
N TRP A 232 -16.94 4.14 12.86
CA TRP A 232 -15.61 4.71 12.98
C TRP A 232 -14.57 3.62 13.19
N PHE A 233 -14.83 2.69 14.11
CA PHE A 233 -13.93 1.61 14.47
C PHE A 233 -13.47 0.80 13.26
N LEU A 234 -14.41 0.46 12.36
CA LEU A 234 -14.10 -0.33 11.17
C LEU A 234 -12.97 0.29 10.33
N ASN A 235 -12.94 1.62 10.28
CA ASN A 235 -12.02 2.36 9.42
C ASN A 235 -10.78 2.87 10.16
N TYR A 236 -10.90 3.24 11.43
CA TYR A 236 -9.79 3.78 12.24
C TYR A 236 -8.70 2.75 12.47
N ARG A 237 -9.04 1.46 12.61
CA ARG A 237 -8.04 0.40 12.76
C ARG A 237 -7.22 0.13 11.49
N LEU A 238 -7.75 0.45 10.31
CA LEU A 238 -7.15 0.07 9.03
C LEU A 238 -5.78 0.70 8.81
N PRO A 239 -5.57 2.02 8.98
CA PRO A 239 -4.25 2.60 8.79
C PRO A 239 -3.19 2.01 9.73
N PHE A 240 -3.52 1.66 10.97
CA PHE A 240 -2.56 1.01 11.88
C PHE A 240 -2.11 -0.35 11.38
N LEU A 241 -3.04 -1.14 10.81
CA LEU A 241 -2.70 -2.43 10.20
C LEU A 241 -1.91 -2.24 8.91
N HIS A 242 -2.38 -1.41 7.99
CA HIS A 242 -1.73 -1.18 6.70
C HIS A 242 -0.35 -0.54 6.81
N CYS A 243 -0.11 0.29 7.83
CA CYS A 243 1.20 0.90 8.05
C CYS A 243 2.11 0.04 8.92
N GLY A 244 1.68 -1.17 9.28
CA GLY A 244 2.43 -2.10 10.13
C GLY A 244 2.69 -1.55 11.52
N LEU A 245 1.80 -0.71 12.07
CA LEU A 245 1.89 -0.15 13.41
C LEU A 245 1.33 -1.10 14.47
N TRP A 246 0.29 -1.85 14.10
CA TRP A 246 -0.35 -2.87 14.93
C TRP A 246 -0.21 -4.26 14.33
N SER A 247 -0.07 -5.26 15.18
CA SER A 247 -0.36 -6.66 14.85
C SER A 247 -1.87 -6.89 14.72
N LEU A 248 -2.25 -8.08 14.25
CA LEU A 248 -3.65 -8.43 14.02
C LEU A 248 -4.52 -8.39 15.27
N ASP A 249 -3.96 -8.49 16.46
CA ASP A 249 -4.63 -8.38 17.75
C ASP A 249 -4.61 -6.95 18.32
N GLY A 250 -4.06 -5.97 17.60
CA GLY A 250 -4.03 -4.56 17.99
C GLY A 250 -2.86 -4.15 18.89
N LYS A 251 -1.91 -5.06 19.15
CA LYS A 251 -0.69 -4.74 19.89
C LYS A 251 0.33 -4.03 19.00
N LEU A 252 1.21 -3.22 19.58
CA LEU A 252 2.24 -2.54 18.79
C LEU A 252 3.23 -3.53 18.18
N THR A 253 3.55 -3.31 16.91
CA THR A 253 4.73 -3.92 16.28
C THR A 253 6.00 -3.20 16.72
N LEU A 254 7.16 -3.66 16.25
CA LEU A 254 8.42 -2.92 16.44
C LEU A 254 8.34 -1.50 15.85
N THR A 255 7.78 -1.36 14.64
CA THR A 255 7.58 -0.06 13.98
C THR A 255 6.64 0.83 14.80
N GLY A 256 5.51 0.30 15.27
CA GLY A 256 4.57 1.03 16.13
C GLY A 256 5.22 1.48 17.45
N THR A 257 6.02 0.62 18.08
CA THR A 257 6.73 0.92 19.33
C THR A 257 7.78 2.01 19.14
N ARG A 258 8.53 1.98 18.04
CA ARG A 258 9.54 3.01 17.70
C ARG A 258 8.89 4.36 17.43
N ILE A 259 7.79 4.39 16.67
CA ILE A 259 7.04 5.63 16.41
C ILE A 259 6.44 6.20 17.70
N LEU A 260 5.87 5.36 18.57
CA LEU A 260 5.40 5.79 19.88
C LEU A 260 6.54 6.42 20.71
N SER A 261 7.71 5.78 20.73
CA SER A 261 8.87 6.28 21.48
C SER A 261 9.31 7.68 21.00
N ILE A 262 9.24 7.94 19.70
CA ILE A 262 9.49 9.28 19.13
C ILE A 262 8.43 10.27 19.64
N GLY A 263 7.15 9.88 19.61
CA GLY A 263 6.05 10.72 20.11
C GLY A 263 6.16 11.03 21.61
N ASP A 264 6.57 10.05 22.43
CA ASP A 264 6.79 10.23 23.86
C ASP A 264 8.03 11.11 24.16
N THR A 265 9.03 11.09 23.27
CA THR A 265 10.27 11.87 23.43
C THR A 265 10.12 13.32 23.00
N TYR A 266 9.55 13.56 21.81
CA TYR A 266 9.49 14.88 21.18
C TYR A 266 8.11 15.55 21.27
N GLY A 267 7.07 14.80 21.65
CA GLY A 267 5.69 15.24 21.62
C GLY A 267 4.96 14.81 20.35
N TRP A 268 3.64 14.64 20.47
CA TRP A 268 2.79 14.19 19.36
C TRP A 268 2.71 15.20 18.21
N ASP A 269 2.91 16.49 18.48
CA ASP A 269 2.81 17.57 17.50
C ASP A 269 4.14 17.88 16.79
N SER A 270 5.22 17.25 17.25
CA SER A 270 6.59 17.39 16.73
C SER A 270 6.73 17.03 15.24
N GLU A 271 7.74 17.60 14.60
CA GLU A 271 8.06 17.25 13.22
C GLU A 271 8.58 15.81 13.12
N GLU A 272 9.33 15.35 14.11
CA GLU A 272 9.89 14.01 14.22
C GLU A 272 8.78 12.95 14.24
N PHE A 273 7.76 13.12 15.08
CA PHE A 273 6.64 12.18 15.16
C PHE A 273 5.84 12.16 13.85
N ARG A 274 5.55 13.34 13.29
CA ARG A 274 4.85 13.47 11.99
C ARG A 274 5.63 12.79 10.87
N ASN A 275 6.94 13.00 10.82
CA ASN A 275 7.81 12.42 9.80
C ASN A 275 7.95 10.89 9.96
N ALA A 276 8.00 10.39 11.20
CA ALA A 276 8.04 8.96 11.46
C ALA A 276 6.73 8.26 11.03
N LEU A 277 5.57 8.84 11.36
CA LEU A 277 4.28 8.38 10.83
C LEU A 277 4.22 8.48 9.30
N ALA A 278 4.66 9.61 8.73
CA ALA A 278 4.70 9.81 7.28
C ALA A 278 5.54 8.73 6.60
N LYS A 279 6.70 8.36 7.16
CA LYS A 279 7.54 7.28 6.63
C LYS A 279 6.79 5.96 6.59
N ALA A 280 6.04 5.61 7.65
CA ALA A 280 5.26 4.36 7.69
C ALA A 280 4.16 4.34 6.63
N TYR A 281 3.51 5.49 6.40
CA TYR A 281 2.53 5.64 5.32
C TYR A 281 3.14 5.58 3.93
N LEU A 282 4.27 6.26 3.72
CA LEU A 282 4.96 6.32 2.44
C LEU A 282 5.47 4.95 2.01
N THR A 283 6.03 4.18 2.96
CA THR A 283 6.62 2.87 2.75
C THR A 283 5.58 1.75 2.88
N ASN A 284 5.27 1.31 4.10
CA ASN A 284 4.36 0.19 4.38
C ASN A 284 2.96 0.46 3.79
N GLY A 285 2.45 1.68 3.96
CA GLY A 285 1.16 2.08 3.42
C GLY A 285 1.12 2.31 1.90
N LYS A 286 2.24 2.21 1.18
CA LYS A 286 2.35 2.41 -0.26
C LYS A 286 1.93 3.82 -0.76
N HIS A 287 1.93 4.84 0.11
CA HIS A 287 1.58 6.21 -0.31
C HIS A 287 2.64 6.84 -1.21
N LEU A 288 3.92 6.45 -1.10
CA LEU A 288 4.96 6.96 -2.00
C LEU A 288 4.65 6.57 -3.45
N LEU A 289 4.31 5.29 -3.66
CA LEU A 289 3.92 4.78 -4.97
C LEU A 289 2.68 5.51 -5.51
N LEU A 290 1.66 5.69 -4.68
CA LEU A 290 0.47 6.44 -5.07
C LEU A 290 0.79 7.89 -5.46
N LEU A 291 1.65 8.59 -4.70
CA LEU A 291 2.06 9.96 -5.00
C LEU A 291 2.81 10.06 -6.33
N LYS A 292 3.70 9.10 -6.63
CA LYS A 292 4.39 9.01 -7.92
C LYS A 292 3.40 8.83 -9.08
N TYR A 293 2.43 7.92 -8.95
CA TYR A 293 1.40 7.74 -9.99
C TYR A 293 0.51 8.98 -10.15
N ILE A 294 0.12 9.64 -9.06
CA ILE A 294 -0.63 10.90 -9.13
C ILE A 294 0.18 11.95 -9.90
N TRP A 295 1.49 12.04 -9.63
CA TRP A 295 2.41 12.93 -10.33
C TRP A 295 2.50 12.61 -11.83
N ASP A 296 2.68 11.35 -12.20
CA ASP A 296 2.79 10.97 -13.61
C ASP A 296 1.47 11.21 -14.36
N ILE A 297 0.33 10.91 -13.73
CA ILE A 297 -0.99 11.15 -14.31
C ILE A 297 -1.21 12.64 -14.55
N GLN A 298 -0.89 13.51 -13.58
CA GLN A 298 -1.09 14.95 -13.76
C GLN A 298 -0.13 15.54 -14.81
N ILE A 299 1.12 15.08 -14.88
CA ILE A 299 2.04 15.50 -15.95
C ILE A 299 1.52 15.07 -17.32
N ASN A 300 0.99 13.85 -17.44
CA ASN A 300 0.35 13.40 -18.68
C ASN A 300 -0.89 14.24 -19.03
N MET A 301 -1.72 14.60 -18.05
CA MET A 301 -2.85 15.51 -18.26
C MET A 301 -2.39 16.86 -18.80
N ILE A 302 -1.33 17.44 -18.24
CA ILE A 302 -0.75 18.71 -18.68
C ILE A 302 -0.24 18.60 -20.11
N ASN A 303 0.55 17.56 -20.42
CA ASN A 303 1.13 17.35 -21.77
C ASN A 303 0.04 17.15 -22.83
N ASN A 304 -1.10 16.58 -22.45
CA ASN A 304 -2.26 16.39 -23.33
C ASN A 304 -3.27 17.56 -23.27
N ASN A 305 -2.90 18.71 -22.70
CA ASN A 305 -3.75 19.89 -22.56
C ASN A 305 -5.10 19.63 -21.86
N ILE A 306 -5.16 18.62 -20.99
CA ILE A 306 -6.36 18.30 -20.21
C ILE A 306 -6.46 19.27 -19.04
N GLN A 307 -7.40 20.21 -19.15
CA GLN A 307 -7.60 21.23 -18.12
C GLN A 307 -8.55 20.77 -17.00
N HIS A 308 -8.30 21.30 -15.80
CA HIS A 308 -9.21 21.25 -14.66
C HIS A 308 -9.17 22.60 -13.94
N LYS A 309 -10.34 23.20 -13.70
CA LYS A 309 -10.47 24.54 -13.10
C LYS A 309 -10.60 24.47 -11.59
N THR A 310 -11.19 23.40 -11.08
CA THR A 310 -11.50 23.20 -9.65
C THR A 310 -10.82 21.95 -9.10
N GLN A 311 -10.64 21.90 -7.77
CA GLN A 311 -10.15 20.70 -7.09
C GLN A 311 -11.09 19.51 -7.32
N ASN A 312 -12.41 19.75 -7.39
CA ASN A 312 -13.38 18.69 -7.64
C ASN A 312 -13.24 18.07 -9.03
N GLU A 313 -13.02 18.88 -10.07
CA GLU A 313 -12.73 18.38 -11.42
C GLU A 313 -11.44 17.57 -11.45
N TYR A 314 -10.38 18.07 -10.82
CA TYR A 314 -9.10 17.36 -10.71
C TYR A 314 -9.28 15.99 -10.03
N LEU A 315 -9.95 15.95 -8.88
CA LEU A 315 -10.17 14.73 -8.12
C LEU A 315 -11.02 13.71 -8.88
N ASN A 316 -12.02 14.15 -9.65
CA ASN A 316 -12.82 13.26 -10.49
C ASN A 316 -11.96 12.64 -11.60
N LYS A 317 -11.19 13.46 -12.34
CA LYS A 317 -10.30 12.98 -13.41
C LYS A 317 -9.21 12.05 -12.87
N MET A 318 -8.62 12.40 -11.73
CA MET A 318 -7.61 11.56 -11.08
C MET A 318 -8.20 10.21 -10.65
N ALA A 319 -9.41 10.19 -10.09
CA ALA A 319 -10.08 8.95 -9.75
C ALA A 319 -10.36 8.08 -10.98
N ASP A 320 -10.77 8.66 -12.11
CA ASP A 320 -10.94 7.92 -13.37
C ASP A 320 -9.63 7.28 -13.84
N GLU A 321 -8.54 8.06 -13.88
CA GLU A 321 -7.24 7.59 -14.35
C GLU A 321 -6.62 6.54 -13.43
N LEU A 322 -6.83 6.65 -12.11
CA LEU A 322 -6.44 5.65 -11.14
C LEU A 322 -7.26 4.36 -11.31
N MET A 323 -8.57 4.45 -11.49
CA MET A 323 -9.39 3.24 -11.73
C MET A 323 -9.02 2.51 -13.02
N LYS A 324 -8.76 3.24 -14.12
CA LYS A 324 -8.25 2.63 -15.37
C LYS A 324 -6.99 1.80 -15.13
N ARG A 325 -6.16 2.27 -14.20
CA ARG A 325 -4.89 1.67 -13.77
C ARG A 325 -5.04 0.59 -12.70
N GLY A 326 -6.27 0.25 -12.30
CA GLY A 326 -6.55 -0.80 -11.30
C GLY A 326 -6.54 -0.32 -9.84
N PHE A 327 -6.38 0.98 -9.60
CA PHE A 327 -6.39 1.55 -8.25
C PHE A 327 -7.82 1.72 -7.72
N GLY A 328 -8.31 0.72 -6.99
CA GLY A 328 -9.57 0.76 -6.25
C GLY A 328 -10.78 0.19 -6.99
N ARG A 329 -11.89 0.00 -6.25
CA ARG A 329 -13.06 -0.76 -6.72
C ARG A 329 -14.18 0.07 -7.34
N ALA A 330 -14.29 1.36 -6.97
CA ALA A 330 -15.38 2.25 -7.37
C ALA A 330 -14.96 3.72 -7.35
N HIS A 331 -15.40 4.48 -8.35
CA HIS A 331 -14.99 5.88 -8.58
C HIS A 331 -15.20 6.77 -7.35
N ARG A 332 -16.43 6.79 -6.84
CA ARG A 332 -16.82 7.59 -5.66
C ARG A 332 -15.93 7.26 -4.44
N GLY A 333 -15.57 5.99 -4.28
CA GLY A 333 -14.69 5.55 -3.19
C GLY A 333 -13.26 6.07 -3.35
N VAL A 334 -12.67 5.91 -4.54
CA VAL A 334 -11.33 6.42 -4.85
C VAL A 334 -11.26 7.94 -4.66
N ARG A 335 -12.24 8.65 -5.22
CA ARG A 335 -12.34 10.11 -5.11
C ARG A 335 -12.43 10.59 -3.65
N ARG A 336 -13.26 9.93 -2.83
CA ARG A 336 -13.39 10.27 -1.40
C ARG A 336 -12.08 10.06 -0.66
N ASN A 337 -11.38 8.96 -0.96
CA ASN A 337 -10.08 8.67 -0.34
C ASN A 337 -9.02 9.70 -0.75
N LEU A 338 -8.96 10.10 -2.02
CA LEU A 338 -8.03 11.15 -2.48
C LEU A 338 -8.26 12.47 -1.74
N GLN A 339 -9.53 12.88 -1.57
CA GLN A 339 -9.87 14.08 -0.81
C GLN A 339 -9.35 14.00 0.64
N ALA A 340 -9.54 12.85 1.28
CA ALA A 340 -9.08 12.62 2.64
C ALA A 340 -7.54 12.68 2.71
N MET A 341 -6.85 11.97 1.80
CA MET A 341 -5.39 11.92 1.76
C MET A 341 -4.73 13.29 1.53
N ILE A 342 -5.37 14.23 0.84
CA ILE A 342 -4.85 15.61 0.74
C ILE A 342 -4.74 16.26 2.12
N SER A 343 -5.73 16.06 2.99
CA SER A 343 -5.70 16.57 4.38
C SER A 343 -4.59 15.90 5.19
N LEU A 344 -4.42 14.58 5.05
CA LEU A 344 -3.34 13.85 5.71
C LEU A 344 -1.96 14.32 5.24
N TRP A 345 -1.71 14.29 3.93
CA TRP A 345 -0.41 14.64 3.36
C TRP A 345 -0.08 16.11 3.58
N GLY A 346 -1.06 16.99 3.44
CA GLY A 346 -0.89 18.42 3.62
C GLY A 346 -0.83 18.85 5.08
N GLY A 347 -1.89 18.58 5.85
CA GLY A 347 -2.00 19.05 7.24
C GLY A 347 -1.32 18.12 8.26
N GLY A 348 -1.47 16.80 8.09
CA GLY A 348 -0.89 15.81 9.00
C GLY A 348 0.63 15.71 8.85
N PHE A 349 1.10 15.32 7.67
CA PHE A 349 2.52 15.06 7.39
C PHE A 349 3.28 16.27 6.87
N LYS A 350 2.59 17.30 6.38
CA LYS A 350 3.21 18.50 5.80
C LYS A 350 4.17 18.17 4.64
N ILE A 351 3.77 17.23 3.78
CA ILE A 351 4.52 16.78 2.59
C ILE A 351 3.90 17.25 1.27
N LEU A 352 2.90 18.14 1.32
CA LEU A 352 2.38 18.84 0.14
C LEU A 352 2.70 20.32 0.25
N LYS A 353 3.11 20.92 -0.86
CA LYS A 353 3.23 22.38 -0.96
C LYS A 353 1.83 23.02 -0.96
N THR A 354 1.75 24.24 -0.45
CA THR A 354 0.52 25.03 -0.44
C THR A 354 0.68 26.30 -1.28
N ARG A 355 -0.43 26.77 -1.85
CA ARG A 355 -0.52 28.09 -2.48
C ARG A 355 -1.83 28.74 -2.07
N LYS A 356 -1.75 29.92 -1.43
CA LYS A 356 -2.93 30.65 -0.92
C LYS A 356 -3.85 29.76 -0.06
N ASN A 357 -3.27 29.03 0.90
CA ASN A 357 -3.96 28.09 1.80
C ASN A 357 -4.70 26.92 1.10
N SER A 358 -4.35 26.62 -0.15
CA SER A 358 -4.84 25.45 -0.89
C SER A 358 -3.69 24.52 -1.23
N TYR A 359 -3.91 23.21 -1.07
CA TYR A 359 -3.00 22.17 -1.59
C TYR A 359 -3.22 21.91 -3.09
N TYR A 360 -4.33 22.38 -3.65
CA TYR A 360 -4.63 22.28 -5.07
C TYR A 360 -4.11 23.51 -5.82
N PHE A 361 -3.26 23.27 -6.80
CA PHE A 361 -2.69 24.26 -7.72
C PHE A 361 -3.53 24.25 -9.00
N LYS A 362 -4.25 25.35 -9.24
CA LYS A 362 -5.15 25.51 -10.39
C LYS A 362 -4.40 25.21 -11.70
N GLY A 363 -4.95 24.29 -12.51
CA GLY A 363 -4.38 23.87 -13.78
C GLY A 363 -3.19 22.91 -13.69
N PHE A 364 -2.73 22.57 -12.48
CA PHE A 364 -1.61 21.64 -12.27
C PHE A 364 -1.99 20.41 -11.44
N GLY A 365 -2.64 20.60 -10.28
CA GLY A 365 -3.03 19.51 -9.39
C GLY A 365 -2.35 19.61 -8.02
N LEU A 366 -1.78 18.51 -7.55
CA LEU A 366 -1.08 18.44 -6.26
C LEU A 366 0.43 18.58 -6.47
N VAL A 367 1.12 19.19 -5.51
CA VAL A 367 2.58 19.35 -5.55
C VAL A 367 3.19 18.71 -4.31
N PRO A 368 3.63 17.44 -4.39
CA PRO A 368 4.41 16.82 -3.32
C PRO A 368 5.71 17.59 -3.07
N ASP A 369 6.08 17.71 -1.80
CA ASP A 369 7.39 18.22 -1.41
C ASP A 369 8.42 17.09 -1.48
N TRP A 370 8.93 16.82 -2.69
CA TRP A 370 9.89 15.75 -2.92
C TRP A 370 11.17 15.89 -2.10
N GLY A 371 11.59 17.11 -1.77
CA GLY A 371 12.74 17.35 -0.90
C GLY A 371 12.47 16.78 0.50
N LYS A 372 11.37 17.20 1.13
CA LYS A 372 10.97 16.68 2.44
C LYS A 372 10.69 15.18 2.44
N ILE A 373 10.00 14.66 1.41
CA ILE A 373 9.74 13.22 1.27
C ILE A 373 11.06 12.44 1.22
N THR A 374 12.04 12.92 0.45
CA THR A 374 13.36 12.28 0.36
C THR A 374 14.07 12.27 1.71
N THR A 375 14.07 13.40 2.44
CA THR A 375 14.61 13.48 3.79
C THR A 375 13.95 12.45 4.72
N ILE A 376 12.61 12.39 4.73
CA ILE A 376 11.85 11.43 5.56
C ILE A 376 12.25 9.98 5.24
N LEU A 377 12.41 9.64 3.96
CA LEU A 377 12.77 8.27 3.55
C LEU A 377 14.20 7.91 3.96
N GLN A 378 15.13 8.87 3.89
CA GLN A 378 16.54 8.70 4.27
C GLN A 378 16.76 8.68 5.79
N THR A 379 15.89 9.32 6.59
CA THR A 379 16.00 9.28 8.05
C THR A 379 15.76 7.88 8.59
N THR A 380 16.68 7.35 9.39
CA THR A 380 16.53 6.06 10.07
C THR A 380 15.69 6.22 11.33
N TYR A 381 14.40 5.86 11.24
CA TYR A 381 13.50 5.74 12.40
C TYR A 381 13.36 4.31 12.90
N TRP A 382 13.58 3.33 12.02
CA TRP A 382 13.56 1.89 12.29
C TRP A 382 14.50 1.14 11.35
#